data_AF-A0A920NWN5-F1
#
_entry.id   AF-A0A920NWN5-F1
#
_cell.length_a   1.000
_cell.length_b   1.000
_cell.length_c   1.000
_cell.angle_alpha   90.00
_cell.angle_beta   90.00
_cell.angle_gamma   90.00
#
_symmetry.space_group_name_H-M   'P 1'
#
loop_
_entity.id
_entity.type
_entity.pdbx_description
1 polymer ?
#
loop_
_entity_poly.entity_id
_entity_poly.type
_entity_poly.pdbx_seq_one_letter_code
_entity_poly.pdbx_strand_id
1 'polypeptide(L)'
;MPLYYSPYRQEVYADQIKDAKEGFEISAGVIINICDDVEKGLIPIKNNLALYIGGMGAAKKNFHTDLMGRMGFEDEAKKIQELFLAGKRTEAALAVPDQFADEISLVGPKDRVKERVEAWRDTPVTSLLISTHDKERLREVAEIVL
;
A
#
# COMPACT_ATOMS: atom_id res chain seq x y z
N MET A 1 -2.45 -11.94 -6.31
CA MET A 1 -1.62 -10.74 -6.06
C MET A 1 -1.73 -10.38 -4.59
N PRO A 2 -0.62 -10.04 -3.92
CA PRO A 2 -0.71 -9.47 -2.58
C PRO A 2 -1.47 -8.14 -2.61
N LEU A 3 -2.23 -7.87 -1.55
CA LEU A 3 -2.96 -6.61 -1.44
C LEU A 3 -2.01 -5.41 -1.34
N TYR A 4 -0.81 -5.61 -0.76
CA TYR A 4 0.18 -4.57 -0.54
C TYR A 4 1.57 -5.01 -0.99
N TYR A 5 2.30 -4.10 -1.62
CA TYR A 5 3.70 -4.25 -1.96
C TYR A 5 4.42 -2.96 -1.58
N SER A 6 5.59 -3.07 -0.95
CA SER A 6 6.47 -1.93 -0.67
C SER A 6 7.74 -2.09 -1.50
N PRO A 7 8.14 -1.10 -2.30
CA PRO A 7 9.39 -1.16 -3.08
C PRO A 7 10.64 -1.24 -2.18
N TYR A 8 10.48 -0.94 -0.88
CA TYR A 8 11.56 -0.94 0.10
C TYR A 8 11.61 -2.21 0.95
N ARG A 9 10.68 -3.16 0.75
CA ARG A 9 10.55 -4.41 1.54
C ARG A 9 10.36 -5.62 0.62
N GLN A 10 11.19 -5.71 -0.40
CA GLN A 10 11.06 -6.70 -1.47
C GLN A 10 11.27 -8.14 -0.96
N GLU A 11 12.05 -8.31 0.10
CA GLU A 11 12.32 -9.57 0.78
C GLU A 11 11.06 -10.28 1.27
N VAL A 12 9.98 -9.53 1.55
CA VAL A 12 8.68 -10.08 1.96
C VAL A 12 8.09 -11.01 0.90
N TYR A 13 8.46 -10.83 -0.38
CA TYR A 13 7.98 -11.66 -1.48
C TYR A 13 9.05 -12.48 -2.18
N ALA A 14 10.32 -12.35 -1.79
CA ALA A 14 11.45 -12.98 -2.48
C ALA A 14 11.26 -14.51 -2.62
N ASP A 15 10.84 -15.18 -1.56
CA ASP A 15 10.61 -16.63 -1.59
C ASP A 15 9.46 -17.05 -2.51
N GLN A 16 8.43 -16.21 -2.62
CA GLN A 16 7.24 -16.46 -3.44
C GLN A 16 7.51 -16.27 -4.94
N ILE A 17 8.52 -15.46 -5.29
CA ILE A 17 8.84 -15.12 -6.68
C ILE A 17 10.15 -15.74 -7.18
N LYS A 18 10.91 -16.45 -6.32
CA LYS A 18 12.22 -17.02 -6.68
C LYS A 18 12.20 -17.97 -7.88
N ASP A 19 11.07 -18.65 -8.10
CA ASP A 19 10.88 -19.61 -9.20
C ASP A 19 10.07 -19.02 -10.37
N ALA A 20 9.95 -17.68 -10.43
CA ALA A 20 9.29 -16.99 -11.53
C ALA A 20 10.02 -17.28 -12.86
N LYS A 21 9.25 -17.70 -13.86
CA LYS A 21 9.78 -17.99 -15.20
C LYS A 21 10.15 -16.71 -15.92
N GLU A 22 11.01 -16.83 -16.93
CA GLU A 22 11.26 -15.72 -17.87
C GLU A 22 9.94 -15.22 -18.47
N GLY A 23 9.76 -13.90 -18.53
CA GLY A 23 8.53 -13.26 -18.99
C GLY A 23 7.36 -13.31 -18.00
N PHE A 24 7.56 -13.77 -16.76
CA PHE A 24 6.52 -13.71 -15.73
C PHE A 24 6.24 -12.25 -15.33
N GLU A 25 4.99 -11.82 -15.47
CA GLU A 25 4.56 -10.47 -15.11
C GLU A 25 4.07 -10.41 -13.66
N ILE A 26 4.49 -9.36 -12.96
CA ILE A 26 4.04 -9.03 -11.60
C ILE A 26 3.33 -7.69 -11.66
N SER A 27 2.01 -7.73 -11.56
CA SER A 27 1.19 -6.53 -11.46
C SER A 27 0.98 -6.15 -9.99
N ALA A 28 1.16 -4.88 -9.62
CA ALA A 28 0.89 -4.38 -8.27
C ALA A 28 -0.21 -3.32 -8.31
N GLY A 29 -1.25 -3.47 -7.49
CA GLY A 29 -2.27 -2.45 -7.33
C GLY A 29 -1.73 -1.27 -6.52
N VAL A 30 -1.73 -0.06 -7.09
CA VAL A 30 -1.23 1.14 -6.41
C VAL A 30 -2.26 2.25 -6.47
N ILE A 31 -2.54 2.84 -5.31
CA ILE A 31 -3.37 4.04 -5.22
C ILE A 31 -2.49 5.26 -5.45
N ILE A 32 -2.90 6.12 -6.38
CA ILE A 32 -2.23 7.39 -6.66
C ILE A 32 -3.13 8.54 -6.25
N ASN A 33 -2.63 9.44 -5.40
CA ASN A 33 -3.33 10.61 -4.92
C ASN A 33 -2.46 11.87 -5.04
N ILE A 34 -2.72 12.69 -6.07
CA ILE A 34 -2.02 13.95 -6.26
C ILE A 34 -2.63 15.00 -5.34
N CYS A 35 -1.83 15.54 -4.42
CA CYS A 35 -2.26 16.54 -3.44
C CYS A 35 -1.07 17.29 -2.83
N ASP A 36 -1.27 18.50 -2.33
CA ASP A 36 -0.17 19.27 -1.71
C ASP A 36 0.21 18.76 -0.32
N ASP A 37 -0.78 18.32 0.45
CA ASP A 37 -0.64 17.86 1.83
C ASP A 37 -0.62 16.33 1.86
N VAL A 38 0.58 15.76 2.04
CA VAL A 38 0.80 14.30 2.05
C VAL A 38 0.08 13.65 3.22
N GLU A 39 0.15 14.22 4.43
CA GLU A 39 -0.47 13.65 5.63
C GLU A 39 -1.98 13.54 5.45
N LYS A 40 -2.63 14.62 4.96
CA LYS A 40 -4.06 14.58 4.62
C LYS A 40 -4.34 13.61 3.47
N GLY A 41 -3.48 13.57 2.47
CA GLY A 41 -3.57 12.68 1.32
C GLY A 41 -3.50 11.20 1.67
N LEU A 42 -2.84 10.85 2.78
CA LEU A 42 -2.71 9.49 3.29
C LEU A 42 -3.94 9.02 4.08
N ILE A 43 -4.79 9.91 4.59
CA ILE A 43 -5.96 9.56 5.40
C ILE A 43 -6.86 8.51 4.72
N PRO A 44 -7.23 8.62 3.43
CA PRO A 44 -8.02 7.59 2.75
C PRO A 44 -7.32 6.22 2.71
N ILE A 45 -5.98 6.22 2.55
CA ILE A 45 -5.16 5.01 2.54
C ILE A 45 -5.18 4.36 3.92
N LYS A 46 -4.95 5.15 4.98
CA LYS A 46 -4.98 4.69 6.37
C LYS A 46 -6.34 4.12 6.77
N ASN A 47 -7.43 4.75 6.35
CA ASN A 47 -8.78 4.24 6.58
C ASN A 47 -9.01 2.87 5.92
N ASN A 48 -8.54 2.69 4.69
CA ASN A 48 -8.61 1.42 3.99
C ASN A 48 -7.77 0.35 4.69
N LEU A 49 -6.51 0.68 5.01
CA LEU A 49 -5.59 -0.19 5.73
C LEU A 49 -6.19 -0.66 7.06
N ALA A 50 -6.76 0.24 7.86
CA ALA A 50 -7.40 -0.12 9.12
C ALA A 50 -8.56 -1.12 8.95
N LEU A 51 -9.36 -0.99 7.90
CA LEU A 51 -10.41 -1.96 7.57
C LEU A 51 -9.83 -3.34 7.23
N TYR A 52 -8.81 -3.40 6.39
CA TYR A 52 -8.26 -4.68 5.94
C TYR A 52 -7.44 -5.38 7.04
N ILE A 53 -6.54 -4.65 7.69
CA ILE A 53 -5.73 -5.14 8.81
C ILE A 53 -6.62 -5.44 10.03
N GLY A 54 -7.68 -4.68 10.24
CA GLY A 54 -8.51 -4.83 11.43
C GLY A 54 -9.73 -5.75 11.28
N GLY A 55 -10.42 -5.69 10.15
CA GLY A 55 -11.79 -6.19 10.02
C GLY A 55 -12.08 -7.17 8.88
N MET A 56 -11.17 -7.34 7.90
CA MET A 56 -11.43 -8.21 6.74
C MET A 56 -11.00 -9.68 6.94
N GLY A 57 -10.29 -9.99 8.02
CA GLY A 57 -9.88 -11.35 8.38
C GLY A 57 -10.53 -11.85 9.69
N ALA A 58 -10.32 -13.13 10.01
CA ALA A 58 -10.74 -13.68 11.30
C ALA A 58 -9.84 -13.13 12.41
N ALA A 59 -10.40 -12.90 13.61
CA ALA A 59 -9.64 -12.30 14.73
C ALA A 59 -8.36 -13.07 15.10
N LYS A 60 -8.33 -14.40 14.95
CA LYS A 60 -7.16 -15.25 15.20
C LYS A 60 -6.27 -15.49 13.97
N LYS A 61 -6.73 -15.10 12.78
CA LYS A 61 -6.04 -15.36 11.51
C LYS A 61 -6.46 -14.32 10.48
N ASN A 62 -5.76 -13.20 10.47
CA ASN A 62 -5.93 -12.16 9.47
C ASN A 62 -4.65 -12.00 8.66
N PHE A 63 -4.70 -12.44 7.40
CA PHE A 63 -3.56 -12.39 6.49
C PHE A 63 -3.05 -10.96 6.23
N HIS A 64 -3.89 -9.94 6.38
CA HIS A 64 -3.47 -8.54 6.23
C HIS A 64 -2.65 -8.07 7.43
N THR A 65 -3.07 -8.46 8.64
CA THR A 65 -2.31 -8.24 9.87
C THR A 65 -0.96 -8.96 9.82
N ASP A 66 -0.97 -10.24 9.43
CA ASP A 66 0.24 -11.04 9.31
C ASP A 66 1.20 -10.46 8.24
N LEU A 67 0.66 -9.98 7.11
CA LEU A 67 1.45 -9.36 6.06
C LEU A 67 2.11 -8.06 6.52
N MET A 68 1.35 -7.18 7.19
CA MET A 68 1.91 -5.95 7.76
C MET A 68 3.00 -6.27 8.80
N GLY A 69 2.81 -7.32 9.60
CA GLY A 69 3.82 -7.82 10.54
C GLY A 69 5.09 -8.31 9.84
N ARG A 70 4.96 -9.08 8.75
CA ARG A 70 6.11 -9.51 7.92
C ARG A 70 6.84 -8.33 7.25
N MET A 71 6.15 -7.22 7.06
CA MET A 71 6.73 -5.94 6.63
C MET A 71 7.35 -5.16 7.79
N GLY A 72 7.47 -5.72 8.99
CA GLY A 72 8.19 -5.11 10.12
C GLY A 72 7.34 -4.22 11.03
N PHE A 73 6.01 -4.23 10.89
CA PHE A 73 5.08 -3.43 11.70
C PHE A 73 4.14 -4.32 12.53
N GLU A 74 4.69 -5.33 13.20
CA GLU A 74 3.90 -6.36 13.89
C GLU A 74 3.07 -5.77 15.05
N ASP A 75 3.66 -4.87 15.84
CA ASP A 75 3.01 -4.27 17.00
C ASP A 75 1.89 -3.31 16.57
N GLU A 76 2.13 -2.51 15.54
CA GLU A 76 1.13 -1.61 14.96
C GLU A 76 -0.01 -2.41 14.31
N ALA A 77 0.31 -3.49 13.60
CA ALA A 77 -0.70 -4.37 13.00
C ALA A 77 -1.64 -4.96 14.07
N LYS A 78 -1.09 -5.47 15.18
CA LYS A 78 -1.88 -5.95 16.32
C LYS A 78 -2.71 -4.83 16.93
N LYS A 79 -2.14 -3.63 17.08
CA LYS A 79 -2.85 -2.49 17.66
C LYS A 79 -4.05 -2.04 16.82
N ILE A 80 -3.86 -1.95 15.51
CA ILE A 80 -4.91 -1.62 14.55
C ILE A 80 -6.04 -2.66 14.65
N GLN A 81 -5.69 -3.95 14.71
CA GLN A 81 -6.69 -5.02 14.82
C GLN A 81 -7.48 -4.96 16.14
N GLU A 82 -6.80 -4.76 17.27
CA GLU A 82 -7.44 -4.58 18.57
C GLU A 82 -8.45 -3.42 18.56
N LEU A 83 -8.03 -2.25 18.06
CA LEU A 83 -8.88 -1.06 17.99
C LEU A 83 -10.09 -1.28 17.07
N PHE A 84 -9.87 -1.92 15.91
CA PHE A 84 -10.93 -2.15 14.94
C PHE A 84 -11.99 -3.13 15.47
N LEU A 85 -11.55 -4.22 16.11
CA LEU A 85 -12.45 -5.19 16.76
C LEU A 85 -13.20 -4.61 17.96
N ALA A 86 -12.61 -3.63 18.64
CA ALA A 86 -13.28 -2.83 19.67
C ALA A 86 -14.25 -1.76 19.11
N GLY A 87 -14.43 -1.68 17.79
CA GLY A 87 -15.30 -0.70 17.13
C GLY A 87 -14.70 0.70 16.99
N LYS A 88 -13.44 0.91 17.40
CA LYS A 88 -12.72 2.19 17.40
C LYS A 88 -12.07 2.45 16.05
N ARG A 89 -12.90 2.67 15.02
CA ARG A 89 -12.45 2.75 13.61
C ARG A 89 -11.51 3.93 13.34
N THR A 90 -11.80 5.10 13.92
CA THR A 90 -10.98 6.30 13.73
C THR A 90 -9.60 6.11 14.36
N GLU A 91 -9.56 5.57 15.57
CA GLU A 91 -8.32 5.28 16.28
C GLU A 91 -7.52 4.19 15.57
N ALA A 92 -8.19 3.17 15.01
CA ALA A 92 -7.53 2.15 14.19
C ALA A 92 -6.88 2.76 12.94
N ALA A 93 -7.55 3.72 12.28
CA ALA A 93 -6.97 4.44 11.14
C ALA A 93 -5.78 5.32 11.54
N LEU A 94 -5.88 6.02 12.67
CA LEU A 94 -4.77 6.83 13.20
C LEU A 94 -3.57 5.98 13.62
N ALA A 95 -3.81 4.75 14.07
CA ALA A 95 -2.76 3.80 14.44
C ALA A 95 -1.99 3.22 13.25
N VAL A 96 -2.48 3.38 12.01
CA VAL A 96 -1.71 3.03 10.81
C VAL A 96 -0.49 3.96 10.70
N PRO A 97 0.75 3.45 10.62
CA PRO A 97 1.92 4.28 10.41
C PRO A 97 1.87 5.01 9.07
N ASP A 98 2.20 6.30 9.07
CA ASP A 98 2.28 7.07 7.82
C ASP A 98 3.32 6.48 6.88
N GLN A 99 4.45 6.02 7.43
CA GLN A 99 5.47 5.30 6.66
C GLN A 99 4.88 4.11 5.91
N PHE A 100 4.11 3.25 6.57
CA PHE A 100 3.54 2.07 5.93
C PHE A 100 2.54 2.45 4.83
N ALA A 101 1.63 3.40 5.12
CA ALA A 101 0.65 3.88 4.15
C ALA A 101 1.32 4.54 2.93
N ASP A 102 2.39 5.29 3.17
CA ASP A 102 3.15 5.99 2.15
C ASP A 102 3.95 5.00 1.29
N GLU A 103 4.69 4.05 1.89
CA GLU A 103 5.49 3.04 1.17
C GLU A 103 4.69 2.26 0.10
N ILE A 104 3.41 1.97 0.37
CA ILE A 104 2.55 1.15 -0.50
C ILE A 104 1.67 1.96 -1.46
N SER A 105 1.76 3.29 -1.43
CA SER A 105 0.95 4.19 -2.26
C SER A 105 1.78 5.33 -2.86
N LEU A 106 1.19 6.07 -3.78
CA LEU A 106 1.83 7.23 -4.43
C LEU A 106 1.00 8.48 -4.13
N VAL A 107 1.31 9.12 -3.00
CA VAL A 107 0.53 10.26 -2.48
C VAL A 107 1.41 11.51 -2.44
N GLY A 108 0.89 12.67 -2.82
CA GLY A 108 1.57 13.96 -2.67
C GLY A 108 1.70 14.76 -3.97
N PRO A 109 2.54 15.82 -3.96
CA PRO A 109 2.72 16.66 -5.14
C PRO A 109 3.28 15.88 -6.33
N LYS A 110 3.05 16.36 -7.55
CA LYS A 110 3.45 15.66 -8.78
C LYS A 110 4.92 15.25 -8.77
N ASP A 111 5.82 16.16 -8.38
CA ASP A 111 7.26 15.91 -8.38
C ASP A 111 7.65 14.82 -7.36
N ARG A 112 7.02 14.82 -6.18
CA ARG A 112 7.19 13.76 -5.18
C ARG A 112 6.73 12.41 -5.73
N VAL A 113 5.58 12.38 -6.40
CA VAL A 113 5.07 11.14 -6.98
C VAL A 113 6.00 10.61 -8.07
N LYS A 114 6.54 11.48 -8.94
CA LYS A 114 7.57 11.10 -9.93
C LYS A 114 8.78 10.46 -9.28
N GLU A 115 9.34 11.10 -8.26
CA GLU A 115 10.49 10.58 -7.52
C GLU A 115 10.19 9.20 -6.90
N ARG A 116 9.01 9.03 -6.31
CA ARG A 116 8.63 7.76 -5.70
C ARG A 116 8.40 6.65 -6.69
N VAL A 117 7.92 6.94 -7.90
CA VAL A 117 7.74 5.95 -8.97
C VAL A 117 9.09 5.30 -9.31
N GLU A 118 10.20 6.03 -9.21
CA GLU A 118 11.53 5.48 -9.48
C GLU A 118 11.89 4.33 -8.53
N ALA A 119 11.49 4.40 -7.25
CA ALA A 119 11.71 3.30 -6.31
C ALA A 119 11.00 2.00 -6.73
N TRP A 120 9.92 2.08 -7.50
CA TRP A 120 9.22 0.90 -8.02
C TRP A 120 9.93 0.29 -9.23
N ARG A 121 10.76 1.05 -9.95
CA ARG A 121 11.52 0.55 -11.10
C ARG A 121 12.60 -0.44 -10.68
N ASP A 122 13.15 -0.29 -9.49
CA ASP A 122 14.16 -1.18 -8.91
C ASP A 122 13.55 -2.42 -8.22
N THR A 123 12.32 -2.79 -8.60
CA THR A 123 11.60 -3.93 -8.01
C THR A 123 11.26 -4.98 -9.06
N PRO A 124 10.92 -6.23 -8.66
CA PRO A 124 10.37 -7.24 -9.55
C PRO A 124 9.00 -6.91 -10.14
N VAL A 125 8.33 -5.84 -9.70
CA VAL A 125 7.01 -5.44 -10.21
C VAL A 125 7.15 -4.93 -11.65
N THR A 126 6.48 -5.60 -12.58
CA THR A 126 6.52 -5.27 -14.01
C THR A 126 5.45 -4.26 -14.41
N SER A 127 4.38 -4.11 -13.62
CA SER A 127 3.27 -3.21 -13.96
C SER A 127 2.57 -2.66 -12.73
N LEU A 128 2.28 -1.35 -12.72
CA LEU A 128 1.43 -0.72 -11.71
C LEU A 128 -0.02 -0.66 -12.22
N LEU A 129 -0.93 -1.32 -11.50
CA LEU A 129 -2.36 -1.27 -11.76
C LEU A 129 -2.97 -0.10 -11.00
N ILE A 130 -3.37 0.92 -11.74
CA ILE A 130 -3.94 2.15 -11.18
C ILE A 130 -5.43 2.16 -11.51
N SER A 131 -6.27 2.19 -10.48
CA SER A 131 -7.72 2.28 -10.62
C SER A 131 -8.19 3.71 -10.42
N THR A 132 -8.90 4.26 -11.39
CA THR A 132 -9.57 5.55 -11.29
C THR A 132 -10.88 5.52 -12.07
N HIS A 133 -11.90 6.22 -11.56
CA HIS A 133 -13.17 6.43 -12.27
C HIS A 133 -13.17 7.76 -13.06
N ASP A 134 -12.09 8.52 -12.97
CA ASP A 134 -11.92 9.82 -13.60
C ASP A 134 -10.86 9.76 -14.72
N LYS A 135 -11.29 10.12 -15.93
CA LYS A 135 -10.45 10.12 -17.14
C LYS A 135 -9.39 11.21 -17.12
N GLU A 136 -9.67 12.37 -16.51
CA GLU A 136 -8.71 13.47 -16.42
C GLU A 136 -7.59 13.10 -15.46
N ARG A 137 -7.97 12.54 -14.31
CA ARG A 137 -7.01 11.95 -13.35
C ARG A 137 -6.16 10.85 -13.99
N LEU A 138 -6.73 10.02 -14.86
CA LEU A 138 -5.96 8.99 -15.57
C LEU A 138 -4.88 9.60 -16.48
N ARG A 139 -5.20 10.69 -17.20
CA ARG A 139 -4.23 11.39 -18.06
C ARG A 139 -3.13 12.06 -17.25
N GLU A 140 -3.51 12.76 -16.18
CA GLU A 140 -2.54 13.39 -15.28
C GLU A 140 -1.57 12.38 -14.69
N VAL A 141 -2.08 11.22 -14.24
CA VAL A 141 -1.25 10.13 -13.76
C VAL A 141 -0.35 9.58 -14.86
N ALA A 142 -0.85 9.40 -16.08
CA ALA A 142 -0.06 8.93 -17.20
C ALA A 142 1.13 9.86 -17.51
N GLU A 143 0.94 11.18 -17.48
CA GLU A 143 2.01 12.19 -17.66
C GLU A 143 3.05 12.20 -16.53
N ILE A 144 2.71 11.62 -15.38
CA ILE A 144 3.60 11.54 -14.21
C ILE A 144 4.43 10.26 -14.26
N VAL A 145 3.87 9.14 -14.71
CA VAL A 145 4.51 7.81 -14.64
C VAL A 145 5.18 7.34 -15.94
N LEU A 146 4.79 7.90 -17.10
CA LEU A 146 5.33 7.61 -18.43
C LEU A 146 6.27 8.72 -18.90
#